data_AF-A0A3N5WQK1-F1
#
_entry.id   AF-A0A3N5WQK1-F1
#
_cell.length_a   1.000
_cell.length_b   1.000
_cell.length_c   1.000
_cell.angle_alpha   90.00
_cell.angle_beta   90.00
_cell.angle_gamma   90.00
#
_symmetry.space_group_name_H-M   'P 1'
#
loop_
_entity.id
_entity.type
_entity.pdbx_description
1 polymer ?
#
loop_
_entity_poly.entity_id
_entity_poly.type
_entity_poly.pdbx_seq_one_letter_code
_entity_poly.pdbx_strand_id
1 'polypeptide(L)'
;MNARLILTKIFGLLILLAVLLGAYWFAIRPGQLHWGATPDEAASAMPGDEIVHQPTFKATRAITISGTPEEIWPWLIQMGYG
;
A
#
# COMPACT_ATOMS: atom_id res chain seq x y z
N MET A 1 10.29 2.67 -44.70
CA MET A 1 10.13 2.19 -43.31
C MET A 1 8.85 1.37 -43.23
N ASN A 2 8.89 0.11 -42.80
CA ASN A 2 7.79 -0.85 -43.01
C ASN A 2 6.71 -0.70 -41.92
N ALA A 3 5.53 -0.21 -42.29
CA ALA A 3 4.41 0.03 -41.36
C ALA A 3 4.04 -1.20 -40.51
N ARG A 4 4.12 -2.40 -41.09
CA ARG A 4 3.88 -3.67 -40.38
C ARG A 4 4.87 -3.91 -39.23
N LEU A 5 6.15 -3.55 -39.41
CA LEU A 5 7.17 -3.70 -38.38
C LEU A 5 6.94 -2.72 -37.22
N ILE A 6 6.48 -1.50 -37.53
CA ILE A 6 6.15 -0.48 -36.52
C ILE A 6 4.96 -0.96 -35.68
N LEU A 7 3.90 -1.46 -36.32
CA LEU A 7 2.69 -1.91 -35.64
C LEU A 7 2.97 -3.06 -34.66
N THR A 8 3.77 -4.05 -35.06
CA THR A 8 4.16 -5.16 -34.16
C THR A 8 4.93 -4.67 -32.94
N LYS A 9 5.84 -3.69 -33.11
CA LYS A 9 6.60 -3.11 -32.00
C LYS A 9 5.71 -2.36 -31.01
N ILE A 10 4.75 -1.58 -31.52
CA ILE A 10 3.77 -0.87 -30.68
C ILE A 10 2.95 -1.89 -29.88
N PHE A 11 2.44 -2.93 -30.52
CA PHE A 11 1.66 -3.96 -29.84
C PHE A 11 2.46 -4.69 -28.77
N GLY A 12 3.72 -5.05 -29.06
CA GLY A 12 4.63 -5.64 -28.08
C GLY A 12 4.89 -4.74 -26.88
N LEU A 13 5.07 -3.42 -27.10
CA LEU A 13 5.26 -2.45 -26.03
C LEU A 13 4.01 -2.30 -25.16
N LEU A 14 2.82 -2.27 -25.76
CA LEU A 14 1.56 -2.20 -25.03
C LEU A 14 1.33 -3.43 -24.17
N ILE A 15 1.64 -4.62 -24.68
CA ILE A 15 1.58 -5.87 -23.90
C ILE A 15 2.55 -5.79 -22.72
N LEU A 16 3.80 -5.39 -22.96
CA LEU A 16 4.79 -5.28 -21.89
C LEU A 16 4.33 -4.29 -20.80
N LEU A 17 3.81 -3.13 -21.19
CA LEU A 17 3.29 -2.14 -20.25
C LEU A 17 2.12 -2.71 -19.43
N ALA A 18 1.18 -3.40 -20.08
CA ALA A 18 0.05 -4.02 -19.39
C ALA A 18 0.52 -5.08 -18.37
N VAL A 19 1.51 -5.91 -18.73
CA VAL A 19 2.10 -6.90 -17.83
C VAL A 19 2.77 -6.23 -16.63
N LEU A 20 3.55 -5.18 -16.85
CA LEU A 20 4.22 -4.45 -15.77
C LEU A 20 3.23 -3.77 -14.83
N LEU A 21 2.18 -3.15 -15.36
CA LEU A 21 1.12 -2.53 -14.57
C LEU A 21 0.34 -3.57 -13.76
N GLY A 22 0.02 -4.72 -14.38
CA GLY A 22 -0.61 -5.84 -13.69
C GLY A 22 0.27 -6.37 -12.56
N ALA A 23 1.55 -6.61 -12.82
CA ALA A 23 2.51 -7.06 -11.80
C ALA A 23 2.61 -6.06 -10.64
N TYR A 24 2.69 -4.76 -10.94
CA TYR A 24 2.69 -3.73 -9.90
C TYR A 24 1.40 -3.77 -9.07
N TRP A 25 0.23 -3.77 -9.72
CA TRP A 25 -1.06 -3.69 -9.04
C TRP A 25 -1.36 -4.90 -8.17
N PHE A 26 -0.99 -6.11 -8.61
CA PHE A 26 -1.33 -7.35 -7.90
C PHE A 26 -0.23 -7.85 -6.96
N ALA A 27 1.05 -7.59 -7.25
CA ALA A 27 2.15 -8.12 -6.44
C ALA A 27 2.80 -7.07 -5.52
N ILE A 28 2.95 -5.83 -6.00
CA ILE A 28 3.72 -4.80 -5.28
C ILE A 28 2.80 -3.91 -4.44
N ARG A 29 1.73 -3.40 -5.05
CA ARG A 29 0.82 -2.44 -4.42
C ARG A 29 0.19 -2.96 -3.12
N PRO A 30 -0.27 -4.22 -3.01
CA PRO A 30 -0.87 -4.70 -1.76
C PRO A 30 0.12 -4.70 -0.60
N GLY A 31 1.38 -5.08 -0.84
CA GLY A 31 2.44 -5.04 0.18
C GLY A 31 2.83 -3.61 0.59
N GLN A 32 2.77 -2.66 -0.34
CA GLN A 32 2.98 -1.23 -0.02
C GLN A 32 1.89 -0.67 0.89
N LEU A 33 0.63 -1.11 0.73
CA LEU A 33 -0.51 -0.59 1.48
C LEU A 33 -0.68 -1.23 2.87
N HIS A 34 -0.12 -2.42 3.10
CA HIS A 34 -0.32 -3.19 4.34
C HIS A 34 1.03 -3.61 4.98
N TRP A 35 2.04 -2.76 4.86
CA TRP A 35 3.40 -3.13 5.25
C TRP A 35 3.48 -3.50 6.74
N GLY A 36 3.90 -4.74 7.01
CA GLY A 36 4.01 -5.29 8.36
C GLY A 36 2.68 -5.65 9.03
N ALA A 37 1.54 -5.36 8.40
CA ALA A 37 0.21 -5.66 8.91
C ALA A 37 -0.33 -6.97 8.32
N THR A 38 -0.98 -7.76 9.17
CA THR A 38 -1.80 -8.90 8.74
C THR A 38 -3.12 -8.42 8.12
N PRO A 39 -3.81 -9.26 7.33
CA PRO A 39 -5.12 -8.93 6.79
C PRO A 39 -6.16 -8.55 7.85
N ASP A 40 -6.14 -9.22 9.00
CA ASP A 40 -7.08 -8.96 10.10
C ASP A 40 -6.80 -7.61 10.78
N GLU A 41 -5.52 -7.28 11.01
CA GLU A 41 -5.12 -5.96 11.51
C GLU A 41 -5.48 -4.85 10.51
N ALA A 42 -5.30 -5.08 9.20
CA ALA A 42 -5.65 -4.11 8.17
C ALA A 42 -7.16 -3.86 8.03
N ALA A 43 -7.98 -4.87 8.33
CA ALA A 43 -9.43 -4.80 8.30
C ALA A 43 -10.05 -4.27 9.60
N SER A 44 -9.25 -4.12 10.66
CA SER A 44 -9.73 -3.70 11.97
C SER A 44 -10.11 -2.22 11.99
N ALA A 45 -11.25 -1.90 12.63
CA ALA A 45 -11.68 -0.52 12.82
C ALA A 45 -10.80 0.17 13.87
N MET A 46 -10.32 1.37 13.56
CA MET A 46 -9.48 2.16 14.46
C MET A 46 -10.19 3.44 14.89
N PRO A 47 -9.97 3.93 16.13
CA PRO A 47 -10.44 5.25 16.52
C PRO A 47 -9.97 6.32 15.52
N GLY A 48 -10.91 7.13 15.01
CA GLY A 48 -10.62 8.18 14.04
C GLY A 48 -10.90 7.79 12.58
N ASP A 49 -11.16 6.52 12.27
CA ASP A 49 -11.58 6.09 10.92
C ASP A 49 -12.88 6.79 10.48
N GLU A 50 -13.74 7.14 11.43
CA GLU A 50 -15.00 7.86 11.22
C GLU A 50 -14.82 9.33 10.83
N ILE A 51 -13.64 9.92 11.02
CA ILE A 51 -13.39 11.34 10.74
C ILE A 51 -13.37 11.60 9.22
N VAL A 52 -12.77 10.69 8.45
CA VAL A 52 -12.64 10.80 6.99
C VAL A 52 -13.36 9.64 6.32
N HIS A 53 -14.62 9.86 5.96
CA HIS A 53 -15.50 8.82 5.40
C HIS A 53 -15.04 8.29 4.03
N GLN A 54 -14.34 9.11 3.23
CA GLN A 54 -13.87 8.77 1.89
C GLN A 54 -12.42 9.24 1.69
N PRO A 55 -11.44 8.53 2.28
CA PRO A 55 -10.04 8.91 2.16
C PRO A 55 -9.56 8.71 0.72
N THR A 56 -8.82 9.68 0.19
CA THR A 56 -8.16 9.54 -1.12
C THR A 56 -7.01 8.52 -1.08
N PHE A 57 -6.47 8.26 0.12
CA PHE A 57 -5.42 7.29 0.37
C PHE A 57 -5.60 6.64 1.74
N LYS A 58 -5.56 5.31 1.81
CA LYS A 58 -5.55 4.51 3.03
C LYS A 58 -4.42 3.49 2.96
N ALA A 59 -3.62 3.39 4.01
CA ALA A 59 -2.59 2.37 4.18
C ALA A 59 -2.44 2.06 5.67
N THR A 60 -2.22 0.79 5.99
CA THR A 60 -2.00 0.31 7.36
C THR A 60 -0.56 -0.15 7.49
N ARG A 61 0.12 0.30 8.54
CA ARG A 61 1.47 -0.16 8.89
C ARG A 61 1.47 -0.71 10.29
N ALA A 62 2.08 -1.87 10.48
CA ALA A 62 2.17 -2.49 11.80
C ALA A 62 3.59 -2.98 12.08
N ILE A 63 3.94 -2.97 13.36
CA ILE A 63 5.15 -3.59 13.89
C ILE A 63 4.82 -4.18 15.26
N THR A 64 5.22 -5.42 15.49
CA THR A 64 5.10 -6.05 16.80
C THR A 64 6.24 -5.60 17.70
N ILE A 65 5.90 -5.05 18.86
CA ILE A 65 6.88 -4.68 19.90
C ILE A 65 6.68 -5.60 21.09
N SER A 66 7.74 -6.27 21.52
CA SER A 66 7.75 -7.06 22.75
C SER A 66 7.87 -6.11 23.94
N GLY A 67 6.74 -5.72 24.53
CA GLY A 67 6.66 -4.86 25.72
C GLY A 67 5.21 -4.62 26.14
N THR A 68 4.99 -4.08 27.33
CA THR A 68 3.64 -3.71 27.77
C THR A 68 3.26 -2.32 27.24
N PRO A 69 1.95 -2.00 27.16
CA PRO A 69 1.51 -0.64 26.78
C PRO A 69 2.14 0.46 27.64
N GLU A 70 2.36 0.22 28.93
CA GLU A 70 2.97 1.19 29.86
C GLU A 70 4.45 1.46 29.57
N GLU A 71 5.18 0.48 29.01
CA GLU A 71 6.57 0.64 28.58
C GLU A 71 6.66 1.39 27.24
N ILE A 72 5.68 1.19 26.36
CA ILE A 72 5.67 1.73 24.98
C ILE A 72 5.10 3.15 24.96
N TRP A 73 4.03 3.41 25.69
CA TRP A 73 3.27 4.66 25.64
C TRP A 73 4.13 5.92 25.88
N PRO A 74 5.06 5.95 26.86
CA PRO A 74 5.93 7.11 27.08
C PRO A 74 6.77 7.52 25.86
N TRP A 75 7.07 6.58 24.96
CA TRP A 75 7.78 6.87 23.71
C TRP A 75 6.86 7.43 22.62
N LEU A 76 5.62 6.91 22.53
CA LEU A 76 4.65 7.36 21.54
C LEU A 76 4.19 8.80 21.79
N ILE A 77 3.93 9.17 23.04
CA ILE A 77 3.42 10.50 23.37
C ILE A 77 4.39 11.64 23.05
N GLN A 78 5.68 11.35 22.88
CA GLN A 78 6.70 12.35 22.57
C GLN A 78 6.52 12.95 21.18
N MET A 79 5.91 12.20 20.25
CA MET A 79 5.66 12.69 18.89
C MET A 79 4.60 13.81 18.84
N GLY A 80 3.85 14.01 19.94
CA GLY A 80 2.75 14.97 19.99
C GLY A 80 1.53 14.51 19.18
N TYR A 81 0.51 15.36 19.14
CA TYR A 81 -0.57 15.23 18.17
C TYR A 81 -0.25 16.15 16.97
N GLY A 82 -0.48 15.64 15.76
CA GLY A 82 -0.50 16.45 14.53
C GLY A 82 -1.87 17.05 14.28
#